data_AF-C1GJN0-F1
#
_entry.id   AF-C1GJN0-F1
#
_cell.length_a   1.000
_cell.length_b   1.000
_cell.length_c   1.000
_cell.angle_alpha   90.00
_cell.angle_beta   90.00
_cell.angle_gamma   90.00
#
_symmetry.space_group_name_H-M   'P 1'
#
loop_
_entity.id
_entity.type
_entity.pdbx_description
1 polymer ?
#
loop_
_entity_poly.entity_id
_entity_poly.type
_entity_poly.pdbx_seq_one_letter_code
_entity_poly.pdbx_strand_id
1 'polypeptide(L)'
;MKTPFSQVLSLAAFALSWSPAQAHLAERDLTLFEERFVNSLEYLLPNNTIKLIGFKKVKVPEHELNDLNQHYRSNPNEWGKLSNYFYDPPTGTFRIYFPVEGAIVSHGGKHYEANHLGELDLQEIHRDCSVLGRKQTSHVTGVEGNIIKDGIIYLENAPKPHAQYGNTFVYDFGVKVILDHDHGRFQKRDGKKACMNNHGGPNCSNKYNIHGKCSRRSDTCMDYNGWFSDCKKNGPTWRNFPGSDCDKALGRGHCWNEVM
;
A
#
# COMPACT_ATOMS: atom_id res chain seq x y z
N MET A 1 -10.80 3.58 74.00
CA MET A 1 -11.37 4.61 73.10
C MET A 1 -10.25 5.18 72.25
N LYS A 2 -10.51 5.35 70.94
CA LYS A 2 -9.68 5.98 69.88
C LYS A 2 -8.75 5.06 69.06
N THR A 3 -9.41 4.34 68.14
CA THR A 3 -9.14 4.16 66.69
C THR A 3 -7.71 4.18 66.13
N PRO A 4 -7.33 3.21 65.27
CA PRO A 4 -6.18 3.35 64.38
C PRO A 4 -6.58 4.10 63.10
N PHE A 5 -5.67 4.95 62.61
CA PHE A 5 -5.76 5.62 61.32
C PHE A 5 -5.71 4.60 60.18
N SER A 6 -6.78 4.53 59.40
CA SER A 6 -6.84 3.79 58.14
C SER A 6 -6.27 4.66 57.03
N GLN A 7 -5.08 4.34 56.53
CA GLN A 7 -4.54 4.93 55.31
C GLN A 7 -5.18 4.22 54.10
N VAL A 8 -6.25 4.80 53.58
CA VAL A 8 -6.78 4.45 52.25
C VAL A 8 -5.91 5.18 51.22
N LEU A 9 -4.90 4.50 50.69
CA LEU A 9 -4.20 4.94 49.49
C LEU A 9 -5.14 4.77 48.30
N SER A 10 -5.69 5.90 47.83
CA SER A 10 -6.42 5.99 46.56
C SER A 10 -5.52 5.52 45.42
N LEU A 11 -5.87 4.38 44.82
CA LEU A 11 -5.45 4.02 43.48
C LEU A 11 -6.18 4.96 42.50
N ALA A 12 -5.59 6.14 42.29
CA ALA A 12 -5.94 6.96 41.13
C ALA A 12 -5.47 6.20 39.89
N ALA A 13 -6.38 5.43 39.29
CA ALA A 13 -6.19 4.88 37.97
C ALA A 13 -6.03 6.06 37.00
N PHE A 14 -4.81 6.29 36.52
CA PHE A 14 -4.58 7.07 35.32
C PHE A 14 -5.20 6.31 34.15
N ALA A 15 -6.50 6.52 33.92
CA ALA A 15 -7.09 6.23 32.64
C ALA A 15 -6.51 7.24 31.64
N LEU A 16 -5.36 6.89 31.07
CA LEU A 16 -4.91 7.49 29.82
C LEU A 16 -6.03 7.23 28.81
N SER A 17 -6.79 8.26 28.48
CA SER A 17 -7.77 8.23 27.41
C SER A 17 -7.01 8.05 26.10
N TRP A 18 -6.71 6.80 25.75
CA TRP A 18 -6.21 6.45 24.42
C TRP A 18 -7.26 6.85 23.42
N SER A 19 -6.93 7.86 22.62
CA SER A 19 -7.78 8.24 21.50
C SER A 19 -7.77 7.08 20.48
N PRO A 20 -8.88 6.81 19.76
CA PRO A 20 -8.90 5.77 18.73
C PRO A 20 -7.74 5.89 17.73
N ALA A 21 -7.36 7.12 17.37
CA ALA A 21 -6.21 7.41 16.52
C ALA A 21 -4.85 6.97 17.10
N GLN A 22 -4.66 7.01 18.43
CA GLN A 22 -3.48 6.48 19.09
C GLN A 22 -3.50 4.95 19.16
N ALA A 23 -4.69 4.34 19.33
CA ALA A 23 -4.85 2.89 19.26
C ALA A 23 -4.52 2.34 17.86
N HIS A 24 -4.89 3.06 16.79
CA HIS A 24 -4.57 2.69 15.41
C HIS A 24 -3.06 2.64 15.09
N LEU A 25 -2.21 3.40 15.79
CA LEU A 25 -0.75 3.42 15.55
C LEU A 25 0.03 2.58 16.54
N ALA A 26 -0.61 2.27 17.67
CA ALA A 26 -0.16 1.23 18.58
C ALA A 26 -0.44 -0.17 18.00
N GLU A 27 -1.09 -0.27 16.84
CA GLU A 27 -1.27 -1.51 16.11
C GLU A 27 0.07 -2.11 15.66
N ARG A 28 0.66 -2.89 16.55
CA ARG A 28 1.78 -3.76 16.22
C ARG A 28 1.32 -5.09 15.63
N ASP A 29 0.02 -5.36 15.68
CA ASP A 29 -0.57 -6.58 15.14
C ASP A 29 -0.94 -6.38 13.67
N LEU A 30 -0.07 -6.91 12.81
CA LEU A 30 -0.28 -6.96 11.38
C LEU A 30 -1.61 -7.63 11.00
N THR A 31 -2.02 -8.67 11.74
CA THR A 31 -3.23 -9.43 11.43
C THR A 31 -4.47 -8.57 11.62
N LEU A 32 -4.54 -7.86 12.76
CA LEU A 32 -5.66 -6.97 13.04
C LEU A 32 -5.72 -5.81 12.01
N PHE A 33 -4.56 -5.32 11.59
CA PHE A 33 -4.49 -4.29 10.56
C PHE A 33 -5.08 -4.79 9.24
N GLU A 34 -4.63 -5.96 8.79
CA GLU A 34 -5.08 -6.58 7.54
C GLU A 34 -6.60 -6.85 7.58
N GLU A 35 -7.13 -7.40 8.67
CA GLU A 35 -8.57 -7.62 8.84
C GLU A 35 -9.37 -6.32 8.74
N ARG A 36 -8.92 -5.22 9.35
CA ARG A 36 -9.61 -3.93 9.25
C ARG A 36 -9.53 -3.33 7.86
N PHE A 37 -8.37 -3.41 7.21
CA PHE A 37 -8.22 -2.92 5.85
C PHE A 37 -9.18 -3.65 4.91
N VAL A 38 -9.22 -4.98 4.98
CA VAL A 38 -10.15 -5.82 4.23
C VAL A 38 -11.60 -5.38 4.47
N ASN A 39 -11.98 -5.20 5.74
CA ASN A 39 -13.35 -4.80 6.09
C ASN A 39 -13.67 -3.32 5.80
N SER A 40 -12.69 -2.50 5.42
CA SER A 40 -12.90 -1.09 5.06
C SER A 40 -13.32 -0.88 3.61
N LEU A 41 -13.19 -1.89 2.75
CA LEU A 41 -13.54 -1.80 1.33
C LEU A 41 -15.04 -2.06 1.13
N GLU A 42 -15.67 -1.22 0.31
CA GLU A 42 -17.09 -1.32 -0.06
C GLU A 42 -17.29 -2.34 -1.20
N TYR A 43 -17.08 -3.61 -0.90
CA TYR A 43 -17.24 -4.74 -1.82
C TYR A 43 -18.61 -4.76 -2.52
N LEU A 44 -18.63 -5.12 -3.81
CA LEU A 44 -19.85 -5.18 -4.62
C LEU A 44 -20.47 -6.57 -4.68
N LEU A 45 -19.65 -7.62 -4.55
CA LEU A 45 -20.10 -9.00 -4.61
C LEU A 45 -20.54 -9.50 -3.23
N PRO A 46 -21.33 -10.59 -3.16
CA PRO A 46 -21.72 -11.19 -1.89
C PRO A 46 -20.52 -11.51 -0.98
N ASN A 47 -20.69 -11.43 0.35
CA ASN A 47 -19.58 -11.63 1.30
C ASN A 47 -18.87 -13.00 1.21
N ASN A 48 -19.53 -14.00 0.65
CA ASN A 48 -18.97 -15.33 0.46
C ASN A 48 -18.15 -15.44 -0.84
N THR A 49 -17.97 -14.38 -1.62
CA THR A 49 -17.08 -14.40 -2.78
C THR A 49 -15.63 -14.15 -2.39
N ILE A 50 -14.74 -14.46 -3.33
CA ILE A 50 -13.30 -14.36 -3.13
C ILE A 50 -12.83 -12.91 -3.32
N LYS A 51 -11.97 -12.46 -2.40
CA LYS A 51 -11.39 -11.12 -2.37
C LYS A 51 -9.88 -11.21 -2.49
N LEU A 52 -9.28 -10.39 -3.34
CA LEU A 52 -7.85 -10.33 -3.58
C LEU A 52 -7.30 -8.99 -3.10
N ILE A 53 -6.48 -9.04 -2.06
CA ILE A 53 -5.76 -7.88 -1.54
C ILE A 53 -4.27 -8.05 -1.77
N GLY A 54 -3.60 -6.99 -2.16
CA GLY A 54 -2.15 -6.96 -2.27
C GLY A 54 -1.54 -5.96 -1.32
N PHE A 55 -0.26 -6.13 -1.02
CA PHE A 55 0.56 -5.06 -0.47
C PHE A 55 1.88 -4.92 -1.22
N LYS A 56 2.40 -3.70 -1.25
CA LYS A 56 3.76 -3.39 -1.69
C LYS A 56 4.57 -2.90 -0.49
N LYS A 57 5.80 -3.37 -0.36
CA LYS A 57 6.73 -2.92 0.67
C LYS A 57 7.49 -1.69 0.19
N VAL A 58 7.57 -0.65 1.01
CA VAL A 58 8.43 0.51 0.78
C VAL A 58 9.41 0.61 1.93
N LYS A 59 10.69 0.36 1.66
CA LYS A 59 11.75 0.51 2.66
C LYS A 59 12.23 1.96 2.66
N VAL A 60 12.14 2.62 3.81
CA VAL A 60 12.63 3.97 3.99
C VAL A 60 14.15 3.92 4.21
N PRO A 61 14.95 4.80 3.57
CA PRO A 61 16.39 4.84 3.78
C PRO A 61 16.78 5.03 5.24
N GLU A 62 17.87 4.37 5.66
CA GLU A 62 18.31 4.36 7.06
C GLU A 62 18.50 5.76 7.63
N HIS A 63 19.08 6.67 6.83
CA HIS A 63 19.34 8.04 7.22
C HIS A 63 18.06 8.88 7.43
N GLU A 64 16.91 8.44 6.90
CA GLU A 64 15.61 9.09 7.10
C GLU A 64 14.83 8.50 8.30
N LEU A 65 15.23 7.33 8.82
CA LEU A 65 14.42 6.57 9.78
C LEU A 65 14.19 7.30 11.10
N ASN A 66 15.17 8.04 11.60
CA ASN A 66 15.00 8.76 12.87
C ASN A 66 13.93 9.86 12.73
N ASP A 67 13.98 10.61 11.64
CA ASP A 67 13.03 11.68 11.31
C ASP A 67 11.62 11.12 11.09
N LEU A 68 11.49 10.04 10.31
CA LEU A 68 10.23 9.31 10.16
C LEU A 68 9.70 8.84 11.51
N ASN A 69 10.49 8.13 12.30
CA ASN A 69 10.05 7.56 13.58
C ASN A 69 9.59 8.63 14.57
N GLN A 70 10.29 9.77 14.60
CA GLN A 70 9.86 10.92 15.39
C GLN A 70 8.53 11.46 14.86
N HIS A 71 8.42 11.72 13.56
CA HIS A 71 7.21 12.26 12.96
C HIS A 71 5.99 11.33 13.13
N TYR A 72 6.18 10.02 12.98
CA TYR A 72 5.16 8.98 13.17
C TYR A 72 4.58 9.00 14.58
N ARG A 73 5.44 9.09 15.60
CA ARG A 73 5.01 9.16 17.01
C ARG A 73 4.36 10.50 17.37
N SER A 74 4.85 11.59 16.78
CA SER A 74 4.36 12.94 17.09
C SER A 74 3.06 13.30 16.36
N ASN A 75 2.73 12.66 15.24
CA ASN A 75 1.60 13.03 14.40
C ASN A 75 0.60 11.87 14.19
N PRO A 76 0.07 11.29 15.27
CA PRO A 76 -0.72 10.07 15.17
C PRO A 76 -1.98 10.24 14.30
N ASN A 77 -2.71 11.33 14.49
CA ASN A 77 -3.93 11.60 13.75
C ASN A 77 -3.70 11.74 12.24
N GLU A 78 -2.52 12.18 11.81
CA GLU A 78 -2.22 12.34 10.39
C GLU A 78 -1.91 10.99 9.74
N TRP A 79 -1.11 10.15 10.40
CA TRP A 79 -0.84 8.79 9.92
C TRP A 79 -2.08 7.89 9.96
N GLY A 80 -2.97 8.09 10.93
CA GLY A 80 -4.25 7.38 11.00
C GLY A 80 -5.20 7.65 9.82
N LYS A 81 -4.97 8.71 9.03
CA LYS A 81 -5.74 8.97 7.79
C LYS A 81 -5.33 8.07 6.63
N LEU A 82 -4.14 7.47 6.70
CA LEU A 82 -3.63 6.53 5.71
C LEU A 82 -4.06 5.11 6.09
N SER A 83 -5.35 4.81 5.93
CA SER A 83 -5.96 3.54 6.38
C SER A 83 -5.38 2.29 5.72
N ASN A 84 -4.67 2.44 4.59
CA ASN A 84 -4.04 1.36 3.85
C ASN A 84 -2.53 1.23 4.13
N TYR A 85 -1.99 1.95 5.13
CA TYR A 85 -0.58 1.90 5.52
C TYR A 85 -0.38 1.15 6.83
N PHE A 86 0.42 0.09 6.79
CA PHE A 86 1.02 -0.49 7.98
C PHE A 86 2.50 -0.09 8.03
N TYR A 87 2.96 0.48 9.15
CA TYR A 87 4.36 0.83 9.35
C TYR A 87 5.01 -0.10 10.37
N ASP A 88 6.17 -0.65 10.02
CA ASP A 88 7.02 -1.45 10.90
C ASP A 88 8.24 -0.62 11.33
N PRO A 89 8.21 0.04 12.51
CA PRO A 89 9.28 0.94 12.95
C PRO A 89 10.67 0.30 13.07
N PRO A 90 10.82 -0.93 13.61
CA PRO A 90 12.10 -1.63 13.66
C PRO A 90 12.81 -1.76 12.30
N THR A 91 12.06 -2.03 11.22
CA THR A 91 12.67 -2.24 9.89
C THR A 91 12.61 -1.00 9.00
N GLY A 92 11.86 0.02 9.39
CA GLY A 92 11.64 1.20 8.56
C GLY A 92 10.83 0.90 7.30
N THR A 93 9.93 -0.10 7.35
CA THR A 93 9.19 -0.57 6.18
C THR A 93 7.72 -0.20 6.28
N PHE A 94 7.20 0.44 5.25
CA PHE A 94 5.75 0.52 5.04
C PHE A 94 5.28 -0.68 4.23
N ARG A 95 4.14 -1.25 4.61
CA ARG A 95 3.31 -2.07 3.73
C ARG A 95 2.10 -1.24 3.32
N ILE A 96 1.94 -1.05 2.01
CA ILE A 96 0.86 -0.26 1.44
C ILE A 96 -0.10 -1.23 0.77
N TYR A 97 -1.30 -1.32 1.32
CA TYR A 97 -2.33 -2.27 0.91
C TYR A 97 -3.23 -1.68 -0.17
N PHE A 98 -3.76 -2.56 -1.02
CA PHE A 98 -4.63 -2.20 -2.13
C PHE A 98 -5.47 -3.40 -2.59
N PRO A 99 -6.66 -3.16 -3.19
CA PRO A 99 -7.34 -4.19 -3.97
C PRO A 99 -6.50 -4.55 -5.19
N VAL A 100 -6.42 -5.84 -5.53
CA VAL A 100 -5.69 -6.28 -6.74
C VAL A 100 -6.60 -6.17 -7.96
N GLU A 101 -6.91 -4.93 -8.34
CA GLU A 101 -7.80 -4.61 -9.47
C GLU A 101 -7.34 -5.27 -10.77
N GLY A 102 -8.28 -5.89 -11.50
CA GLY A 102 -8.02 -6.47 -12.81
C GLY A 102 -7.07 -7.67 -12.80
N ALA A 103 -6.79 -8.23 -11.61
CA ALA A 103 -5.92 -9.39 -11.47
C ALA A 103 -6.45 -10.57 -12.28
N ILE A 104 -5.57 -11.21 -13.04
CA ILE A 104 -5.81 -12.50 -13.65
C ILE A 104 -5.30 -13.58 -12.70
N VAL A 105 -6.22 -14.39 -12.18
CA VAL A 105 -5.92 -15.51 -11.30
C VAL A 105 -6.12 -16.82 -12.05
N SER A 106 -5.14 -17.73 -11.95
CA SER A 106 -5.26 -19.09 -12.47
C SER A 106 -5.77 -20.03 -11.38
N HIS A 107 -6.87 -20.74 -11.68
CA HIS A 107 -7.46 -21.75 -10.82
C HIS A 107 -8.20 -22.80 -11.68
N GLY A 108 -8.00 -24.09 -11.40
CA GLY A 108 -8.72 -25.17 -12.09
C GLY A 108 -8.51 -25.21 -13.61
N GLY A 109 -7.35 -24.76 -14.10
CA GLY A 109 -7.05 -24.66 -15.53
C GLY A 109 -7.78 -23.52 -16.25
N LYS A 110 -8.46 -22.63 -15.52
CA LYS A 110 -9.14 -21.45 -16.03
C LYS A 110 -8.52 -20.17 -15.47
N HIS A 111 -8.71 -19.08 -16.20
CA HIS A 111 -8.32 -17.74 -15.78
C HIS A 111 -9.57 -16.95 -15.38
N TYR A 112 -9.47 -16.24 -14.26
CA TYR A 112 -10.53 -15.38 -13.74
C TYR A 112 -9.97 -13.97 -13.58
N GLU A 113 -10.78 -12.98 -13.92
CA GLU A 113 -10.40 -11.57 -13.82
C GLU A 113 -11.14 -10.92 -12.65
N ALA A 114 -10.37 -10.26 -11.78
CA ALA A 114 -10.93 -9.53 -10.65
C ALA A 114 -11.51 -8.19 -11.08
N ASN A 115 -12.57 -7.75 -10.40
CA ASN A 115 -13.14 -6.42 -10.61
C ASN A 115 -12.23 -5.31 -10.03
N HIS A 116 -12.73 -4.06 -10.03
CA HIS A 116 -11.97 -2.89 -9.54
C HIS A 116 -11.70 -2.89 -8.02
N LEU A 117 -12.36 -3.76 -7.24
CA LEU A 117 -12.13 -3.96 -5.82
C LEU A 117 -11.34 -5.25 -5.53
N GLY A 118 -10.84 -5.93 -6.56
CA GLY A 118 -10.13 -7.19 -6.42
C GLY A 118 -11.06 -8.37 -6.12
N GLU A 119 -12.34 -8.29 -6.46
CA GLU A 119 -13.29 -9.38 -6.21
C GLU A 119 -13.38 -10.34 -7.41
N LEU A 120 -13.44 -11.64 -7.12
CA LEU A 120 -13.77 -12.68 -8.08
C LEU A 120 -15.17 -13.21 -7.78
N ASP A 121 -16.01 -13.36 -8.81
CA ASP A 121 -17.32 -14.00 -8.69
C ASP A 121 -17.17 -15.54 -8.60
N LEU A 122 -16.54 -15.96 -7.52
CA LEU A 122 -16.24 -17.33 -7.14
C LEU A 122 -16.41 -17.43 -5.64
N GLN A 123 -16.92 -18.57 -5.15
CA GLN A 123 -17.04 -18.83 -3.71
C GLN A 123 -15.82 -19.56 -3.15
N GLU A 124 -15.11 -20.30 -4.00
CA GLU A 124 -13.93 -21.07 -3.63
C GLU A 124 -12.87 -20.98 -4.73
N ILE A 125 -11.61 -20.91 -4.32
CA ILE A 125 -10.44 -21.13 -5.19
C ILE A 125 -9.43 -22.00 -4.45
N HIS A 126 -8.59 -22.71 -5.20
CA HIS A 126 -7.51 -23.47 -4.60
C HIS A 126 -6.51 -22.53 -3.92
N ARG A 127 -5.97 -22.97 -2.78
CA ARG A 127 -5.03 -22.16 -1.97
C ARG A 127 -3.69 -21.88 -2.66
N ASP A 128 -3.37 -22.58 -3.75
CA ASP A 128 -2.18 -22.36 -4.57
C ASP A 128 -2.42 -21.41 -5.76
N CYS A 129 -3.59 -20.76 -5.81
CA CYS A 129 -3.91 -19.73 -6.79
C CYS A 129 -2.83 -18.65 -6.84
N SER A 130 -2.42 -18.26 -8.04
CA SER A 130 -1.40 -17.23 -8.23
C SER A 130 -1.97 -16.08 -9.04
N VAL A 131 -1.58 -14.85 -8.71
CA VAL A 131 -1.87 -13.69 -9.55
C VAL A 131 -0.89 -13.70 -10.71
N LEU A 132 -1.38 -13.97 -11.92
CA LEU A 132 -0.54 -14.07 -13.11
C LEU A 132 -0.14 -12.71 -13.65
N GLY A 133 -0.98 -11.70 -13.46
CA GLY A 133 -0.87 -10.42 -14.15
C GLY A 133 -2.22 -9.72 -14.29
N ARG A 134 -2.33 -8.89 -15.32
CA ARG A 134 -3.60 -8.24 -15.70
C ARG A 134 -3.64 -7.89 -17.18
N LYS A 135 -4.83 -7.58 -17.69
CA LYS A 135 -4.97 -7.10 -19.08
C LYS A 135 -4.31 -5.74 -19.25
N GLN A 136 -3.71 -5.51 -20.42
CA GLN A 136 -3.36 -4.18 -20.87
C GLN A 136 -4.64 -3.36 -21.02
N THR A 137 -4.56 -2.10 -20.62
CA THR A 137 -5.63 -1.14 -20.81
C THR A 137 -5.07 0.12 -21.44
N SER A 138 -5.94 1.04 -21.85
CA SER A 138 -5.51 2.40 -22.18
C SER A 138 -4.86 3.10 -20.99
N HIS A 139 -5.06 2.59 -19.76
CA HIS A 139 -4.53 3.16 -18.54
C HIS A 139 -3.22 2.54 -18.09
N VAL A 140 -2.94 1.31 -18.48
CA VAL A 140 -1.81 0.53 -17.98
C VAL A 140 -1.27 -0.31 -19.12
N THR A 141 -0.04 -0.04 -19.52
CA THR A 141 0.62 -0.72 -20.64
C THR A 141 1.67 -1.73 -20.19
N GLY A 142 2.09 -1.68 -18.92
CA GLY A 142 3.15 -2.52 -18.34
C GLY A 142 4.47 -1.76 -18.15
N VAL A 143 5.28 -2.25 -17.21
CA VAL A 143 6.60 -1.70 -16.84
C VAL A 143 7.75 -2.64 -17.23
N GLU A 144 8.97 -2.24 -16.92
CA GLU A 144 10.16 -3.07 -17.11
C GLU A 144 10.04 -4.37 -16.30
N GLY A 145 10.45 -5.50 -16.90
CA GLY A 145 10.31 -6.84 -16.30
C GLY A 145 8.99 -7.55 -16.58
N ASN A 146 7.95 -6.85 -17.09
CA ASN A 146 6.72 -7.52 -17.51
C ASN A 146 6.91 -8.28 -18.83
N ILE A 147 6.36 -9.50 -18.89
CA ILE A 147 6.18 -10.22 -20.16
C ILE A 147 4.81 -9.82 -20.69
N ILE A 148 4.77 -9.13 -21.84
CA ILE A 148 3.51 -8.75 -22.48
C ILE A 148 3.22 -9.76 -23.59
N LYS A 149 2.10 -10.48 -23.46
CA LYS A 149 1.67 -11.48 -24.45
C LYS A 149 0.14 -11.49 -24.54
N ASP A 150 -0.38 -11.49 -25.76
CA ASP A 150 -1.82 -11.56 -26.06
C ASP A 150 -2.68 -10.51 -25.30
N GLY A 151 -2.14 -9.30 -25.14
CA GLY A 151 -2.80 -8.21 -24.42
C GLY A 151 -2.80 -8.38 -22.89
N ILE A 152 -2.03 -9.32 -22.34
CA ILE A 152 -1.86 -9.53 -20.90
C ILE A 152 -0.45 -9.09 -20.49
N ILE A 153 -0.38 -8.31 -19.41
CA ILE A 153 0.82 -7.94 -18.68
C ILE A 153 1.05 -9.04 -17.65
N TYR A 154 1.94 -9.99 -17.93
CA TYR A 154 2.33 -11.01 -16.98
C TYR A 154 3.37 -10.49 -15.99
N LEU A 155 3.22 -10.92 -14.75
CA LEU A 155 4.25 -10.74 -13.72
C LEU A 155 5.40 -11.70 -14.00
N GLU A 156 6.63 -11.21 -13.86
CA GLU A 156 7.83 -12.03 -13.96
C GLU A 156 7.78 -13.20 -12.96
N ASN A 157 7.31 -12.90 -11.74
CA ASN A 157 7.10 -13.85 -10.67
C ASN A 157 5.67 -13.71 -10.16
N ALA A 158 4.80 -14.66 -10.50
CA ALA A 158 3.41 -14.68 -10.06
C ALA A 158 3.35 -14.96 -8.54
N PRO A 159 2.88 -14.00 -7.70
CA PRO A 159 2.83 -14.21 -6.27
C PRO A 159 1.72 -15.23 -5.93
N LYS A 160 2.05 -16.08 -4.96
CA LYS A 160 1.10 -16.94 -4.25
C LYS A 160 0.54 -16.22 -3.03
N PRO A 161 -0.56 -16.69 -2.42
CA PRO A 161 -1.14 -16.05 -1.27
C PRO A 161 -0.13 -16.05 -0.11
N HIS A 162 0.11 -14.87 0.43
CA HIS A 162 0.92 -14.62 1.62
C HIS A 162 0.13 -14.97 2.89
N ALA A 163 -1.15 -14.61 2.93
CA ALA A 163 -2.06 -14.88 4.04
C ALA A 163 -3.49 -15.09 3.52
N GLN A 164 -4.36 -15.65 4.36
CA GLN A 164 -5.78 -15.86 4.05
C GLN A 164 -6.65 -15.55 5.28
N TYR A 165 -7.72 -14.77 5.06
CA TYR A 165 -8.72 -14.39 6.06
C TYR A 165 -10.12 -14.67 5.52
N GLY A 166 -10.69 -15.82 5.90
CA GLY A 166 -11.92 -16.32 5.29
C GLY A 166 -11.76 -16.47 3.78
N ASN A 167 -12.55 -15.73 3.01
CA ASN A 167 -12.52 -15.73 1.54
C ASN A 167 -11.60 -14.65 0.95
N THR A 168 -10.79 -14.00 1.78
CA THR A 168 -9.82 -12.98 1.36
C THR A 168 -8.41 -13.55 1.29
N PHE A 169 -7.74 -13.35 0.16
CA PHE A 169 -6.38 -13.77 -0.10
C PHE A 169 -5.48 -12.54 -0.19
N VAL A 170 -4.43 -12.51 0.63
CA VAL A 170 -3.47 -11.41 0.69
C VAL A 170 -2.20 -11.78 -0.06
N TYR A 171 -1.67 -10.92 -0.92
CA TYR A 171 -0.49 -11.16 -1.75
C TYR A 171 0.62 -10.14 -1.49
N ASP A 172 1.87 -10.61 -1.39
CA ASP A 172 3.06 -9.77 -1.32
C ASP A 172 3.55 -9.46 -2.76
N PHE A 173 3.38 -8.23 -3.22
CA PHE A 173 3.85 -7.78 -4.54
C PHE A 173 5.30 -7.28 -4.53
N GLY A 174 6.04 -7.58 -3.47
CA GLY A 174 7.46 -7.28 -3.34
C GLY A 174 7.75 -5.86 -2.89
N VAL A 175 8.98 -5.43 -3.13
CA VAL A 175 9.52 -4.15 -2.65
C VAL A 175 9.51 -3.12 -3.78
N LYS A 176 8.98 -1.93 -3.51
CA LYS A 176 9.22 -0.73 -4.31
C LYS A 176 10.63 -0.23 -4.01
N VAL A 177 11.47 -0.13 -5.04
CA VAL A 177 12.84 0.37 -4.86
C VAL A 177 12.81 1.88 -5.10
N ILE A 178 12.71 2.63 -4.01
CA ILE A 178 12.92 4.07 -4.06
C ILE A 178 14.43 4.28 -4.18
N LEU A 179 14.87 4.70 -5.37
CA LEU A 179 16.27 4.98 -5.61
C LEU A 179 16.65 6.19 -4.76
N ASP A 180 17.40 5.92 -3.70
CA ASP A 180 18.05 6.94 -2.90
C ASP A 180 19.04 7.71 -3.80
N HIS A 181 19.15 9.01 -3.59
CA HIS A 181 19.99 9.87 -4.43
C HIS A 181 21.48 9.78 -4.10
N ASP A 182 21.88 8.82 -3.28
CA ASP A 182 23.29 8.61 -3.00
C ASP A 182 23.96 8.01 -4.23
N HIS A 183 24.96 8.72 -4.77
CA HIS A 183 25.73 8.35 -5.96
C HIS A 183 26.59 7.08 -5.79
N GLY A 184 26.25 6.19 -4.86
CA GLY A 184 26.94 4.94 -4.59
C GLY A 184 26.47 3.83 -5.52
N ARG A 185 27.16 3.65 -6.65
CA ARG A 185 27.37 2.38 -7.42
C ARG A 185 26.21 1.38 -7.61
N PHE A 186 24.95 1.72 -7.35
CA PHE A 186 23.83 0.89 -7.77
C PHE A 186 23.61 1.13 -9.25
N GLN A 187 23.86 0.09 -10.04
CA GLN A 187 23.68 0.06 -11.49
C GLN A 187 22.42 0.85 -11.85
N LYS A 188 22.60 1.92 -12.65
CA LYS A 188 21.50 2.43 -13.47
C LYS A 188 20.95 1.21 -14.20
N ARG A 189 19.78 0.72 -13.79
CA ARG A 189 19.05 -0.24 -14.62
C ARG A 189 18.68 0.55 -15.87
N ASP A 190 19.43 0.33 -16.94
CA ASP A 190 19.11 0.86 -18.26
C ASP A 190 17.69 0.40 -18.60
N GLY A 191 16.78 1.33 -18.90
CA GLY A 191 15.45 1.00 -19.39
C GLY A 191 14.27 1.15 -18.43
N LYS A 192 14.43 1.74 -17.23
CA LYS A 192 13.27 2.02 -16.33
C LYS A 192 12.17 2.79 -17.05
N LYS A 193 11.05 2.10 -17.37
CA LYS A 193 9.82 2.76 -17.81
C LYS A 193 9.27 3.61 -16.66
N ALA A 194 9.33 4.92 -16.82
CA ALA A 194 8.73 5.86 -15.86
C ALA A 194 7.20 5.64 -15.77
N CYS A 195 6.58 6.05 -14.65
CA CYS A 195 5.11 6.03 -14.45
C CYS A 195 4.34 6.54 -15.69
N MET A 196 4.79 7.64 -16.27
CA MET A 196 4.18 8.22 -17.48
C MET A 196 4.24 7.29 -18.69
N ASN A 197 5.31 6.49 -18.85
CA ASN A 197 5.41 5.52 -19.93
C ASN A 197 4.41 4.37 -19.75
N ASN A 198 4.16 3.94 -18.51
CA ASN A 198 3.13 2.94 -18.20
C ASN A 198 1.72 3.42 -18.59
N HIS A 199 1.48 4.72 -18.60
CA HIS A 199 0.18 5.31 -18.87
C HIS A 199 0.01 5.82 -20.31
N GLY A 200 1.02 5.64 -21.17
CA GLY A 200 1.03 6.18 -22.53
C GLY A 200 1.22 7.70 -22.60
N GLY A 201 1.90 8.30 -21.63
CA GLY A 201 2.23 9.73 -21.58
C GLY A 201 1.74 10.44 -20.31
N PRO A 202 0.45 10.41 -19.96
CA PRO A 202 -0.06 11.12 -18.78
C PRO A 202 0.47 10.54 -17.46
N ASN A 203 0.62 11.35 -16.42
CA ASN A 203 0.89 10.86 -15.07
C ASN A 203 -0.41 10.39 -14.36
N CYS A 204 -0.27 9.80 -13.16
CA CYS A 204 -1.42 9.34 -12.36
C CYS A 204 -2.46 10.43 -12.09
N SER A 205 -2.03 11.69 -11.90
CA SER A 205 -2.93 12.82 -11.64
C SER A 205 -3.91 13.00 -12.79
N ASN A 206 -3.40 13.04 -14.02
CA ASN A 206 -4.20 13.15 -15.24
C ASN A 206 -4.96 11.87 -15.55
N LYS A 207 -4.33 10.72 -15.32
CA LYS A 207 -4.88 9.44 -15.74
C LYS A 207 -6.07 8.99 -14.89
N TYR A 208 -6.03 9.25 -13.59
CA TYR A 208 -7.03 8.79 -12.63
C TYR A 208 -7.78 9.94 -11.94
N ASN A 209 -7.56 11.17 -12.40
CA ASN A 209 -8.10 12.38 -11.78
C ASN A 209 -7.81 12.45 -10.27
N ILE A 210 -6.55 12.23 -9.92
CA ILE A 210 -6.06 12.22 -8.54
C ILE A 210 -5.26 13.49 -8.28
N HIS A 211 -5.31 13.96 -7.03
CA HIS A 211 -4.52 15.11 -6.61
C HIS A 211 -4.01 14.96 -5.18
N GLY A 212 -2.70 15.07 -5.01
CA GLY A 212 -1.98 15.20 -3.76
C GLY A 212 -2.01 16.63 -3.26
N LYS A 213 -1.02 16.98 -2.44
CA LYS A 213 -0.96 18.29 -1.77
C LYS A 213 -0.46 19.42 -2.67
N CYS A 214 0.49 19.10 -3.56
CA CYS A 214 1.24 20.10 -4.30
C CYS A 214 0.59 20.46 -5.63
N SER A 215 0.94 21.64 -6.15
CA SER A 215 0.48 22.11 -7.47
C SER A 215 0.62 21.02 -8.53
N ARG A 216 -0.46 20.79 -9.28
CA ARG A 216 -0.53 19.74 -10.29
C ARG A 216 0.45 20.04 -11.41
N ARG A 217 1.24 19.04 -11.78
CA ARG A 217 2.06 19.04 -13.00
C ARG A 217 1.59 17.92 -13.90
N SER A 218 1.64 18.12 -15.21
CA SER A 218 1.26 17.13 -16.22
C SER A 218 2.46 16.44 -16.87
N ASP A 219 3.65 17.01 -16.70
CA ASP A 219 4.88 16.69 -17.41
C ASP A 219 5.83 15.77 -16.64
N THR A 220 5.48 15.42 -15.39
CA THR A 220 6.29 14.53 -14.54
C THR A 220 5.41 13.60 -13.73
N CYS A 221 5.98 12.45 -13.35
CA CYS A 221 5.47 11.65 -12.24
C CYS A 221 5.29 12.53 -10.99
N MET A 222 4.17 12.36 -10.31
CA MET A 222 3.80 13.07 -9.08
C MET A 222 3.83 12.08 -7.91
N ASP A 223 4.97 11.42 -7.72
CA ASP A 223 5.26 10.51 -6.60
C ASP A 223 5.82 11.24 -5.37
N TYR A 224 5.99 12.55 -5.48
CA TYR A 224 6.58 13.40 -4.45
C TYR A 224 5.60 14.38 -3.81
N ASN A 225 4.36 14.48 -4.30
CA ASN A 225 3.38 15.45 -3.82
C ASN A 225 2.53 14.96 -2.65
N GLY A 226 3.10 14.11 -1.80
CA GLY A 226 2.46 13.51 -0.65
C GLY A 226 2.00 14.49 0.42
N TRP A 227 1.26 13.97 1.40
CA TRP A 227 0.64 14.74 2.48
C TRP A 227 1.67 15.52 3.31
N PHE A 228 2.82 14.91 3.54
CA PHE A 228 3.90 15.46 4.35
C PHE A 228 4.96 16.20 3.52
N SER A 229 4.75 16.30 2.21
CA SER A 229 5.71 16.90 1.29
C SER A 229 5.85 18.42 1.49
N ASP A 230 7.05 18.93 1.24
CA ASP A 230 7.33 20.35 1.02
C ASP A 230 7.27 20.74 -0.47
N CYS A 231 6.70 19.86 -1.30
CA CYS A 231 6.55 19.99 -2.74
C CYS A 231 7.85 20.05 -3.53
N LYS A 232 8.94 19.54 -2.97
CA LYS A 232 10.20 19.35 -3.68
C LYS A 232 10.31 17.92 -4.19
N LYS A 233 10.52 17.82 -5.50
CA LYS A 233 10.97 16.58 -6.12
C LYS A 233 12.31 16.17 -5.48
N ASN A 234 12.52 14.86 -5.30
CA ASN A 234 13.74 14.29 -4.70
C ASN A 234 13.94 14.60 -3.20
N GLY A 235 12.89 15.00 -2.48
CA GLY A 235 12.89 15.09 -1.01
C GLY A 235 12.72 13.72 -0.33
N PRO A 236 12.73 13.68 1.02
CA PRO A 236 12.70 12.44 1.80
C PRO A 236 11.54 11.53 1.40
N THR A 237 11.87 10.26 1.20
CA THR A 237 10.95 9.19 0.79
C THR A 237 9.68 9.19 1.61
N TRP A 238 9.83 9.19 2.94
CA TRP A 238 8.70 9.08 3.85
C TRP A 238 7.79 10.32 3.84
N ARG A 239 8.33 11.49 3.47
CA ARG A 239 7.54 12.74 3.36
C ARG A 239 6.78 12.82 2.04
N ASN A 240 7.44 12.36 0.98
CA ASN A 240 7.05 12.64 -0.40
C ASN A 240 6.06 11.62 -0.96
N PHE A 241 6.23 10.34 -0.64
CA PHE A 241 5.42 9.29 -1.25
C PHE A 241 4.02 9.14 -0.61
N PRO A 242 3.85 9.08 0.73
CA PRO A 242 2.53 8.89 1.33
C PRO A 242 1.56 10.02 1.00
N GLY A 243 0.41 9.68 0.42
CA GLY A 243 -0.60 10.63 -0.06
C GLY A 243 -0.31 11.25 -1.42
N SER A 244 0.77 10.86 -2.11
CA SER A 244 1.09 11.33 -3.46
C SER A 244 0.08 10.80 -4.49
N ASP A 245 0.13 11.32 -5.71
CA ASP A 245 -0.77 10.82 -6.77
C ASP A 245 -0.50 9.36 -7.12
N CYS A 246 0.78 8.96 -7.09
CA CYS A 246 1.18 7.57 -7.31
C CYS A 246 0.77 6.66 -6.16
N ASP A 247 0.89 7.13 -4.92
CA ASP A 247 0.41 6.39 -3.74
C ASP A 247 -1.11 6.20 -3.77
N LYS A 248 -1.87 7.26 -4.08
CA LYS A 248 -3.32 7.18 -4.21
C LYS A 248 -3.75 6.25 -5.36
N ALA A 249 -3.01 6.25 -6.48
CA ALA A 249 -3.26 5.30 -7.57
C ALA A 249 -2.95 3.85 -7.13
N LEU A 250 -1.87 3.65 -6.37
CA LEU A 250 -1.52 2.34 -5.78
C LEU A 250 -2.63 1.87 -4.83
N GLY A 251 -3.01 2.68 -3.85
CA GLY A 251 -4.03 2.34 -2.84
C GLY A 251 -5.41 2.04 -3.41
N ARG A 252 -5.71 2.56 -4.61
CA ARG A 252 -6.93 2.24 -5.37
C ARG A 252 -6.83 1.01 -6.26
N GLY A 253 -5.68 0.33 -6.30
CA GLY A 253 -5.45 -0.83 -7.17
C GLY A 253 -5.09 -0.48 -8.61
N HIS A 254 -5.01 0.80 -8.99
CA HIS A 254 -4.77 1.17 -10.38
C HIS A 254 -3.36 0.80 -10.86
N CYS A 255 -2.36 0.75 -9.98
CA CYS A 255 -0.94 0.55 -10.34
C CYS A 255 -0.17 -0.36 -9.36
N TRP A 256 -0.71 -1.51 -9.00
CA TRP A 256 -0.11 -2.39 -7.97
C TRP A 256 1.22 -3.06 -8.37
N ASN A 257 1.40 -3.40 -9.65
CA ASN A 257 2.69 -3.93 -10.13
C ASN A 257 3.60 -2.83 -10.66
N GLU A 258 3.01 -1.78 -11.23
CA GLU A 258 3.68 -0.79 -12.07
C GLU A 258 4.31 0.35 -11.27
N VAL A 259 3.99 0.43 -9.97
CA VAL A 259 4.69 1.30 -9.04
C VAL A 259 6.02 0.61 -8.66
N MET A 260 7.07 0.98 -9.40
CA MET A 260 8.46 0.56 -9.19
C MET A 260 9.20 1.43 -8.17
#